data_AF-A0A0F9A879-F1
#
_entry.id   AF-A0A0F9A879-F1
#
_cell.length_a   1.000
_cell.length_b   1.000
_cell.length_c   1.000
_cell.angle_alpha   90.00
_cell.angle_beta   90.00
_cell.angle_gamma   90.00
#
_symmetry.space_group_name_H-M   'P 1'
#
loop_
_entity.id
_entity.type
_entity.pdbx_description
1 polymer ?
#
loop_
_entity_poly.entity_id
_entity_poly.type
_entity_poly.pdbx_seq_one_letter_code
_entity_poly.pdbx_strand_id
1 'polypeptide(L)'
;KVGKIIIQPQRTNNILEQFFRTLMRTYRKKNGFQAMERALKAMLKDTPLVMNLKNKDFMDILLDGKKSLAQRFADVDAEIVRRQMKKSTVQGTLSSARLKKIVSAPTFPESLTPLMGKKA
;
A
#
# COMPACT_ATOMS: atom_id res chain seq x y z
N LYS A 1 44.37 0.25 -54.30
CA LYS A 1 44.33 0.76 -52.91
C LYS A 1 43.14 0.13 -52.22
N VAL A 2 43.35 -0.69 -51.19
CA VAL A 2 42.26 -1.32 -50.41
C VAL A 2 41.58 -0.22 -49.58
N GLY A 3 40.26 -0.09 -49.71
CA GLY A 3 39.47 0.93 -49.01
C GLY A 3 39.42 0.70 -47.50
N LYS A 4 39.04 1.73 -46.74
CA LYS A 4 38.97 1.71 -45.27
C LYS A 4 37.91 0.70 -44.80
N ILE A 5 38.34 -0.42 -44.24
CA ILE A 5 37.46 -1.45 -43.67
C ILE A 5 37.16 -1.08 -42.22
N ILE A 6 35.89 -0.83 -41.89
CA ILE A 6 35.43 -0.61 -40.52
C ILE A 6 35.00 -1.96 -39.96
N ILE A 7 35.84 -2.56 -39.12
CA ILE A 7 35.51 -3.82 -38.43
C ILE A 7 34.73 -3.45 -37.17
N GLN A 8 33.42 -3.76 -37.15
CA GLN A 8 32.66 -3.69 -35.91
C GLN A 8 32.96 -4.95 -35.10
N PRO A 9 33.33 -4.84 -33.81
CA PRO A 9 33.47 -6.02 -32.97
C PRO A 9 32.10 -6.68 -32.87
N GLN A 10 32.02 -7.95 -33.26
CA GLN A 10 30.83 -8.75 -32.96
C GLN A 10 30.62 -8.69 -31.46
N ARG A 11 29.43 -8.25 -31.02
CA ARG A 11 29.04 -8.29 -29.61
C ARG A 11 29.41 -9.69 -29.15
N THR A 12 30.34 -9.81 -28.20
CA THR A 12 30.80 -11.11 -27.71
C THR A 12 29.56 -11.95 -27.48
N ASN A 13 29.37 -13.00 -28.28
CA ASN A 13 28.29 -13.95 -28.09
C ASN A 13 28.65 -14.71 -26.80
N ASN A 14 28.50 -14.03 -25.68
CA ASN A 14 28.89 -14.51 -24.38
C ASN A 14 27.75 -15.42 -23.94
N ILE A 15 27.80 -16.64 -24.46
CA ILE A 15 26.82 -17.69 -24.21
C ILE A 15 26.67 -17.91 -22.70
N LEU A 16 27.78 -17.78 -21.94
CA LEU A 16 27.78 -17.79 -20.47
C LEU A 16 26.93 -16.66 -19.89
N GLU A 17 27.11 -15.42 -20.34
CA GLU A 17 26.28 -14.28 -19.89
C GLU A 17 24.80 -14.49 -20.23
N GLN A 18 24.49 -15.01 -21.43
CA GLN A 18 23.12 -15.29 -21.85
C GLN A 18 22.48 -16.41 -21.00
N PHE A 19 23.26 -17.45 -20.68
CA PHE A 19 22.89 -18.51 -19.76
C PHE A 19 22.61 -17.94 -18.36
N PHE A 20 23.54 -17.17 -17.79
CA PHE A 20 23.37 -16.57 -16.47
C PHE A 20 22.22 -15.57 -16.43
N ARG A 21 21.98 -14.78 -17.48
CA ARG A 21 20.81 -13.89 -17.56
C ARG A 21 19.50 -14.67 -17.60
N THR A 22 19.46 -15.79 -18.30
CA THR A 22 18.27 -16.65 -18.37
C THR A 22 18.02 -17.31 -17.02
N LEU A 23 19.07 -17.86 -16.42
CA LEU A 23 19.06 -18.43 -15.07
C LEU A 23 18.57 -17.39 -14.04
N MET A 24 19.16 -16.19 -14.01
CA MET A 24 18.74 -15.15 -13.07
C MET A 24 17.32 -14.64 -13.35
N ARG A 25 16.82 -14.71 -14.60
CA ARG A 25 15.42 -14.40 -14.94
C ARG A 25 14.43 -15.45 -14.45
N THR A 26 14.82 -16.73 -14.34
CA THR A 26 13.96 -17.77 -13.77
C THR A 26 13.89 -17.66 -12.24
N TYR A 27 15.00 -17.27 -11.60
CA TYR A 27 15.05 -16.99 -10.15
C TYR A 27 14.51 -15.62 -9.75
N ARG A 28 14.36 -14.68 -10.69
CA ARG A 28 13.66 -13.42 -10.45
C ARG A 28 12.20 -13.76 -10.14
N LYS A 29 11.73 -13.46 -8.92
CA LYS A 29 10.33 -13.68 -8.51
C LYS A 29 9.38 -13.09 -9.57
N LYS A 30 8.77 -13.95 -10.40
CA LYS A 30 7.86 -13.54 -11.48
C LYS A 30 6.57 -12.93 -10.95
N ASN A 31 6.18 -13.34 -9.75
CA ASN A 31 5.00 -12.84 -9.09
C ASN A 31 5.49 -11.91 -8.00
N GLY A 32 5.48 -10.61 -8.29
CA GLY A 32 5.30 -9.64 -7.22
C GLY A 32 4.09 -10.09 -6.40
N PHE A 33 4.09 -9.82 -5.11
CA PHE A 33 3.08 -10.26 -4.14
C PHE A 33 1.63 -9.82 -4.46
N GLN A 34 1.28 -9.46 -5.69
CA GLN A 34 -0.03 -9.00 -6.17
C GLN A 34 -1.18 -9.92 -5.79
N ALA A 35 -0.99 -11.24 -5.84
CA ALA A 35 -2.01 -12.18 -5.36
C ALA A 35 -2.29 -11.99 -3.86
N MET A 36 -1.23 -11.84 -3.05
CA MET A 36 -1.34 -11.52 -1.63
C MET A 36 -1.89 -10.11 -1.41
N GLU A 37 -1.50 -9.13 -2.21
CA GLU A 37 -2.02 -7.76 -2.13
C GLU A 37 -3.54 -7.74 -2.34
N ARG A 38 -4.03 -8.48 -3.33
CA ARG A 38 -5.48 -8.63 -3.59
C ARG A 38 -6.17 -9.34 -2.42
N ALA A 39 -5.57 -10.39 -1.87
CA ALA A 39 -6.10 -11.07 -0.70
C ALA A 39 -6.17 -10.13 0.52
N LEU A 40 -5.10 -9.38 0.81
CA LEU A 40 -5.04 -8.42 1.91
C LEU A 40 -6.05 -7.27 1.75
N LYS A 41 -6.27 -6.78 0.53
CA LYS A 41 -7.29 -5.76 0.24
C LYS A 41 -8.72 -6.28 0.37
N ALA A 42 -8.94 -7.57 0.10
CA ALA A 42 -10.26 -8.20 0.19
C ALA A 42 -10.61 -8.67 1.61
N MET A 43 -9.61 -8.84 2.49
CA MET A 43 -9.83 -9.17 3.90
C MET A 43 -10.59 -8.03 4.61
N LEU A 44 -11.44 -8.39 5.58
CA LEU A 44 -12.07 -7.42 6.47
C LEU A 44 -10.97 -6.62 7.19
N LYS A 45 -11.15 -5.31 7.32
CA LYS A 45 -10.10 -4.36 7.75
C LYS A 45 -9.36 -4.77 9.01
N ASP A 46 -10.04 -5.40 9.96
CA ASP A 46 -9.48 -5.75 11.26
C ASP A 46 -8.86 -7.16 11.29
N THR A 47 -9.14 -8.01 10.30
CA THR A 47 -8.67 -9.40 10.25
C THR A 47 -7.14 -9.52 10.18
N PRO A 48 -6.41 -8.75 9.35
CA PRO A 48 -4.96 -8.83 9.29
C PRO A 48 -4.29 -8.46 10.63
N LEU A 49 -4.84 -7.47 11.34
CA LEU A 49 -4.31 -7.06 12.64
C LEU A 49 -4.49 -8.17 13.68
N VAL A 50 -5.69 -8.75 13.77
CA VAL A 50 -5.98 -9.85 14.70
C VAL A 50 -5.11 -11.08 14.41
N MET A 51 -4.85 -11.36 13.12
CA MET A 51 -3.94 -12.43 12.72
C MET A 51 -2.51 -12.15 13.17
N ASN A 52 -2.03 -10.91 13.02
CA ASN A 52 -0.68 -10.53 13.44
C ASN A 52 -0.49 -10.61 14.96
N LEU A 53 -1.52 -10.38 15.77
CA LEU A 53 -1.45 -10.56 17.23
C LEU A 53 -1.17 -12.02 17.66
N LYS A 54 -1.38 -13.00 16.78
CA LYS A 54 -1.01 -14.41 17.02
C LYS A 54 0.44 -14.72 16.65
N ASN A 55 1.11 -13.83 15.90
CA ASN A 55 2.50 -14.01 15.51
C ASN A 55 3.41 -13.57 16.67
N LYS A 56 4.27 -14.49 17.13
CA LYS A 56 5.18 -14.25 18.26
C LYS A 56 6.18 -13.14 17.95
N ASP A 57 6.81 -13.18 16.78
CA ASP A 57 7.80 -12.16 16.38
C ASP A 57 7.16 -10.77 16.32
N PHE A 58 5.91 -10.69 15.85
CA PHE A 58 5.16 -9.43 15.83
C PHE A 58 4.86 -8.94 17.25
N MET A 59 4.44 -9.83 18.14
CA MET A 59 4.17 -9.50 19.54
C MET A 59 5.43 -9.07 20.28
N ASP A 60 6.58 -9.70 20.02
CA ASP A 60 7.85 -9.34 20.64
C ASP A 60 8.27 -7.91 20.25
N ILE A 61 8.13 -7.56 18.96
CA ILE A 61 8.35 -6.20 18.46
C ILE A 61 7.35 -5.21 19.06
N LEU A 62 6.07 -5.58 19.13
CA LEU A 62 5.00 -4.70 19.63
C LEU A 62 5.14 -4.41 21.13
N LEU A 63 5.54 -5.43 21.92
CA LEU A 63 5.70 -5.35 23.35
C LEU A 63 6.99 -4.63 23.75
N ASP A 64 8.06 -4.72 22.97
CA ASP A 64 9.30 -3.95 23.17
C ASP A 64 9.80 -4.07 24.62
N GLY A 65 9.93 -5.32 25.07
CA GLY A 65 10.36 -5.69 26.43
C GLY A 65 9.28 -5.63 27.51
N LYS A 66 8.03 -5.24 27.20
CA LYS A 66 6.90 -5.26 28.14
C LYS A 66 6.26 -6.64 28.24
N LYS A 67 5.64 -6.95 29.40
CA LYS A 67 5.05 -8.28 29.65
C LYS A 67 3.66 -8.45 29.02
N SER A 68 2.96 -7.35 28.76
CA SER A 68 1.60 -7.38 28.22
C SER A 68 1.28 -6.11 27.44
N LEU A 69 0.27 -6.20 26.56
CA LEU A 69 -0.25 -5.05 25.83
C LEU A 69 -0.74 -3.96 26.78
N ALA A 70 -1.39 -4.35 27.88
CA ALA A 70 -1.87 -3.39 28.88
C ALA A 70 -0.70 -2.56 29.46
N GLN A 71 0.43 -3.22 29.77
CA GLN A 71 1.61 -2.52 30.25
C GLN A 71 2.22 -1.62 29.17
N ARG A 72 2.25 -2.07 27.92
CA ARG A 72 2.73 -1.26 26.79
C ARG A 72 1.86 -0.02 26.56
N PHE A 73 0.53 -0.16 26.68
CA PHE A 73 -0.40 0.94 26.48
C PHE A 73 -0.49 1.89 27.68
N ALA A 74 -0.12 1.45 28.89
CA ALA A 74 -0.06 2.32 30.07
C ALA A 74 0.97 3.46 29.92
N ASP A 75 2.04 3.23 29.17
CA ASP A 75 3.06 4.25 28.89
C ASP A 75 2.59 5.30 27.86
N VAL A 76 1.49 5.05 27.15
CA VAL A 76 1.02 5.90 26.05
C VAL A 76 0.05 6.95 26.59
N ASP A 77 0.36 8.23 26.35
CA ASP A 77 -0.54 9.33 26.68
C ASP A 77 -1.80 9.31 25.78
N ALA A 78 -2.95 9.09 26.42
CA ALA A 78 -4.26 9.04 25.78
C ALA A 78 -4.62 10.34 25.04
N GLU A 79 -4.19 11.51 25.52
CA GLU A 79 -4.50 12.79 24.90
C GLU A 79 -3.73 12.99 23.58
N ILE A 80 -2.50 12.49 23.49
CA ILE A 80 -1.73 12.45 22.25
C ILE A 80 -2.45 11.57 21.22
N VAL A 81 -2.90 10.38 21.63
CA VAL A 81 -3.63 9.44 20.76
C VAL A 81 -4.93 10.08 20.26
N ARG A 82 -5.74 10.65 21.15
CA ARG A 82 -7.00 11.33 20.80
C ARG A 82 -6.78 12.47 19.81
N ARG A 83 -5.75 13.29 20.03
CA ARG A 83 -5.38 14.39 19.12
C ARG A 83 -5.00 13.86 17.74
N GLN A 84 -4.24 12.77 17.68
CA GLN A 84 -3.82 12.17 16.41
C GLN A 84 -4.99 11.52 15.67
N MET A 85 -5.90 10.84 16.38
CA MET A 85 -7.12 10.29 15.79
C MET A 85 -8.01 11.39 15.20
N LYS A 86 -8.18 12.52 15.91
CA LYS A 86 -8.92 13.67 15.37
C LYS A 86 -8.27 14.22 14.08
N LYS A 87 -6.94 14.32 14.03
CA LYS A 87 -6.21 14.74 12.81
C LYS A 87 -6.40 13.76 11.66
N SER A 88 -6.35 12.46 11.91
CA SER A 88 -6.51 11.44 10.86
C SER A 88 -7.96 11.31 10.37
N THR A 89 -8.97 11.55 11.21
CA THR A 89 -10.37 11.67 10.74
C THR A 89 -10.53 12.85 9.80
N VAL A 90 -9.93 14.01 10.12
CA VAL A 90 -9.97 15.20 9.25
C VAL A 90 -9.26 14.91 7.91
N GLN A 91 -8.15 14.17 7.91
CA GLN A 91 -7.48 13.74 6.67
C GLN A 91 -8.21 12.59 5.96
N GLY A 92 -8.95 11.73 6.66
CA GLY A 92 -9.80 10.68 6.10
C GLY A 92 -11.07 11.22 5.43
N THR A 93 -11.50 12.43 5.80
CA THR A 93 -12.46 13.23 5.01
C THR A 93 -11.83 13.89 3.77
N LEU A 94 -10.84 13.21 3.17
CA LEU A 94 -10.56 13.33 1.74
C LEU A 94 -11.75 12.74 0.96
N SER A 95 -12.91 13.38 1.11
CA SER A 95 -13.74 13.64 -0.06
C SER A 95 -12.77 14.20 -1.10
N SER A 96 -12.61 13.47 -2.21
CA SER A 96 -11.82 13.90 -3.37
C SER A 96 -12.00 15.41 -3.56
N ALA A 97 -10.95 16.15 -3.94
CA ALA A 97 -11.08 17.59 -4.19
C ALA A 97 -12.28 17.92 -5.09
N ARG A 98 -12.66 16.99 -5.98
CA ARG A 98 -13.89 17.04 -6.78
C ARG A 98 -15.16 16.96 -5.94
N LEU A 99 -15.25 16.05 -4.96
CA LEU A 99 -16.36 15.97 -4.02
C LEU A 99 -16.47 17.22 -3.14
N LYS A 100 -15.35 17.79 -2.67
CA LYS A 100 -15.36 19.07 -1.93
C LYS A 100 -15.90 20.22 -2.79
N LYS A 101 -15.49 20.30 -4.06
CA LYS A 101 -16.02 21.30 -5.01
C LYS A 101 -17.51 21.13 -5.27
N ILE A 102 -17.99 19.90 -5.36
CA ILE A 102 -19.42 19.60 -5.54
C ILE A 102 -20.21 20.03 -4.29
N VAL A 103 -19.78 19.63 -3.09
CA VAL A 103 -20.47 19.99 -1.84
C VAL A 103 -20.45 21.50 -1.58
N SER A 104 -19.38 22.19 -2.01
CA SER A 104 -19.24 23.64 -1.85
C SER A 104 -19.93 24.46 -2.95
N ALA A 105 -20.48 23.85 -3.99
CA ALA A 105 -21.17 24.57 -5.06
C ALA A 105 -22.53 25.07 -4.56
N PRO A 106 -22.94 26.31 -4.89
CA PRO A 106 -24.24 26.85 -4.46
C PRO A 106 -25.44 26.06 -5.03
N THR A 107 -25.25 25.37 -6.15
CA THR A 107 -26.24 24.50 -6.80
C THR A 107 -26.30 23.09 -6.20
N PHE A 108 -25.46 22.78 -5.21
CA PHE A 108 -25.41 21.46 -4.57
C PHE A 108 -26.75 21.02 -3.97
N PRO A 109 -27.49 21.86 -3.21
CA PRO A 109 -28.79 21.46 -2.65
C PRO A 109 -29.80 21.08 -3.74
N GLU A 110 -29.81 21.80 -4.85
CA GLU A 110 -30.69 21.54 -6.01
C GLU A 110 -30.36 20.21 -6.67
N SER A 111 -29.06 19.88 -6.77
CA SER A 111 -28.60 18.60 -7.33
C SER A 111 -29.00 17.37 -6.50
N LEU A 112 -29.39 17.56 -5.23
CA LEU A 112 -29.87 16.49 -4.34
C LEU A 112 -31.38 16.26 -4.43
N THR A 113 -32.15 17.23 -4.94
CA THR A 113 -33.61 17.14 -5.06
C THR A 113 -34.10 15.90 -5.83
N PRO A 114 -33.45 15.41 -6.91
CA PRO A 114 -33.90 14.21 -7.62
C PRO A 114 -33.69 12.93 -6.80
N LEU A 115 -32.73 12.93 -5.87
CA LEU A 115 -32.41 11.79 -5.01
C LEU A 115 -33.39 11.67 -3.84
N MET A 116 -33.93 12.79 -3.36
CA MET A 116 -34.94 12.83 -2.28
C MET A 116 -36.34 12.42 -2.75
N GLY A 117 -36.59 12.46 -4.07
CA GLY A 117 -37.90 12.14 -4.67
C GLY A 117 -38.23 10.64 -4.82
N LYS A 118 -37.28 9.73 -4.55
CA LYS A 118 -37.57 8.29 -4.52
C LYS A 118 -37.96 7.87 -3.11
N LYS A 119 -39.19 8.18 -2.71
CA LYS A 119 -39.86 7.35 -1.70
C LYS A 119 -40.13 5.99 -2.36
N ALA A 120 -39.59 4.93 -1.76
CA ALA A 120 -40.08 3.58 -1.95
C ALA A 120 -41.54 3.49 -1.48
#